data_AF-A0A954IH84-F1
#
_entry.id   AF-A0A954IH84-F1
#
_cell.length_a   1.000
_cell.length_b   1.000
_cell.length_c   1.000
_cell.angle_alpha   90.00
_cell.angle_beta   90.00
_cell.angle_gamma   90.00
#
_symmetry.space_group_name_H-M   'P 1'
#
loop_
_entity.id
_entity.type
_entity.pdbx_description
1 polymer ?
#
loop_
_entity_poly.entity_id
_entity_poly.type
_entity_poly.pdbx_seq_one_letter_code
_entity_poly.pdbx_strand_id
1 'polypeptide(L)'
;MRFVAVLLMVVPLVATCNVMEGEGIVLEDHRTLVPRPAAELRGGSGYSRLVQPALSVQRGRYEFSCLLSDDIRFQQHDHVPGLWNITPDVTRSDARYERQADGWVRYSCTMEVLADGTHDFIIALWGHEKVQFASLSLKRVGSDKELLQNSDFTTGTSNWSTNGGTLHWHRSLLPVPPRPELSGQKVTYTTFQGKEESLNGFEGDELILLIPDSPAYNKQQAEALLAKLQRSWKYYSDTIGKLPAERTTQLTIDGREYRNTKPVLAVVHETCGAGCGMVGSCGIETVPSIWEQIWEKHLADKETRGLFEYEMGRNFWMFHDQLHAPDVPEYHLATAFATIFGFKAGVAAGSTTDNGTELVDWTDSFRTAFNDYLAAPDFSILTKGGQRAEKIHGGLWLYLGDKYGDAFYGRYFRELAKQPAAKTLNEATANHIHACSAAAGEDLSEWFRDRLQFPGIRK
;
A
#
# COMPACT_ATOMS: atom_id res chain seq x y z
N MET A 1 25.75 40.71 19.55
CA MET A 1 26.07 40.05 20.82
C MET A 1 26.78 38.75 20.46
N ARG A 2 28.07 38.65 20.78
CA ARG A 2 28.96 37.56 20.36
C ARG A 2 28.83 36.39 21.34
N PHE A 3 28.79 35.16 20.85
CA PHE A 3 29.26 34.01 21.61
C PHE A 3 30.30 33.23 20.80
N VAL A 4 31.39 32.97 21.49
CA VAL A 4 32.61 32.25 21.11
C VAL A 4 32.63 31.00 21.97
N ALA A 5 32.87 29.82 21.38
CA ALA A 5 33.30 28.60 22.07
C ALA A 5 34.00 27.73 21.00
N VAL A 6 35.33 27.82 20.85
CA VAL A 6 36.39 27.09 21.57
C VAL A 6 36.39 25.59 21.29
N LEU A 7 37.33 25.22 20.42
CA LEU A 7 37.82 23.91 20.02
C LEU A 7 38.56 23.24 21.19
N LEU A 8 38.35 21.93 21.40
CA LEU A 8 39.24 21.08 22.19
C LEU A 8 39.37 19.70 21.51
N MET A 9 40.55 19.46 20.95
CA MET A 9 41.00 18.15 20.45
C MET A 9 41.46 17.30 21.63
N VAL A 10 41.05 16.03 21.68
CA VAL A 10 41.78 14.95 22.37
C VAL A 10 41.65 13.65 21.56
N VAL A 11 42.79 13.11 21.17
CA VAL A 11 43.11 11.76 20.66
C VAL A 11 44.40 11.38 21.42
N PRO A 12 44.77 10.13 21.82
CA PRO A 12 44.46 8.81 21.22
C PRO A 12 44.13 7.67 22.24
N LEU A 13 43.75 6.47 21.76
CA LEU A 13 44.58 5.26 21.95
C LEU A 13 44.07 4.06 21.12
N VAL A 14 45.04 3.39 20.53
CA VAL A 14 44.95 2.14 19.77
C VAL A 14 44.80 0.96 20.73
N ALA A 15 43.87 0.05 20.43
CA ALA A 15 43.91 -1.33 20.94
C ALA A 15 43.57 -2.28 19.80
N THR A 16 44.61 -2.94 19.30
CA THR A 16 44.54 -4.09 18.41
C THR A 16 44.08 -5.32 19.20
N CYS A 17 43.07 -6.02 18.73
CA CYS A 17 42.75 -7.36 19.20
C CYS A 17 42.72 -8.31 18.00
N ASN A 18 43.75 -9.14 17.91
CA ASN A 18 43.79 -10.32 17.07
C ASN A 18 42.95 -11.40 17.74
N VAL A 19 41.97 -11.95 17.01
CA VAL A 19 41.42 -13.28 17.31
C VAL A 19 41.51 -14.09 16.03
N MET A 20 42.34 -15.12 16.09
CA MET A 20 42.40 -16.19 15.09
C MET A 20 41.35 -17.25 15.39
N GLU A 21 40.88 -17.85 14.29
CA GLU A 21 40.40 -19.22 14.13
C GLU A 21 39.07 -19.66 14.75
N GLY A 22 38.21 -20.13 13.84
CA GLY A 22 37.05 -20.96 14.09
C GLY A 22 36.38 -21.27 12.75
N GLU A 23 36.88 -22.27 12.02
CA GLU A 23 36.17 -22.89 10.91
C GLU A 23 34.87 -23.52 11.45
N GLY A 24 33.82 -22.71 11.51
CA GLY A 24 32.46 -23.17 11.72
C GLY A 24 31.84 -23.46 10.38
N ILE A 25 31.43 -24.71 10.17
CA ILE A 25 30.50 -25.09 9.10
C ILE A 25 29.27 -24.19 9.26
N VAL A 26 29.12 -23.23 8.36
CA VAL A 26 27.92 -22.41 8.25
C VAL A 26 26.81 -23.35 7.79
N LEU A 27 25.90 -23.68 8.69
CA LEU A 27 24.60 -24.21 8.32
C LEU A 27 23.98 -23.17 7.37
N GLU A 28 23.83 -23.53 6.10
CA GLU A 28 23.14 -22.70 5.12
C GLU A 28 21.75 -22.38 5.65
N ASP A 29 21.61 -21.16 6.14
CA ASP A 29 20.35 -20.51 6.46
C ASP A 29 19.41 -20.70 5.27
N HIS A 30 18.32 -21.44 5.47
CA HIS A 30 17.28 -21.72 4.48
C HIS A 30 16.52 -20.43 4.13
N ARG A 31 17.21 -19.44 3.57
CA ARG A 31 16.61 -18.22 3.07
C ARG A 31 15.78 -18.59 1.86
N THR A 32 14.48 -18.34 1.98
CA THR A 32 13.48 -18.57 0.93
C THR A 32 13.91 -17.83 -0.34
N LEU A 33 14.28 -18.61 -1.35
CA LEU A 33 14.66 -18.12 -2.67
C LEU A 33 13.45 -17.41 -3.30
N VAL A 34 13.64 -16.16 -3.74
CA VAL A 34 12.60 -15.44 -4.48
C VAL A 34 12.51 -16.08 -5.87
N PRO A 35 11.34 -16.59 -6.29
CA PRO A 35 11.19 -17.22 -7.57
C PRO A 35 11.33 -16.18 -8.69
N ARG A 36 12.11 -16.49 -9.72
CA ARG A 36 12.05 -15.77 -11.00
C ARG A 36 10.80 -16.21 -11.75
N PRO A 37 10.28 -15.37 -12.68
CA PRO A 37 9.45 -15.88 -13.75
C PRO A 37 10.14 -17.07 -14.40
N ALA A 38 9.55 -18.23 -14.31
CA ALA A 38 10.01 -19.39 -15.04
C ALA A 38 9.56 -19.29 -16.51
N ALA A 39 8.38 -18.68 -16.73
CA ALA A 39 7.89 -18.34 -18.05
C ALA A 39 7.03 -17.06 -18.03
N GLU A 40 6.94 -16.40 -19.18
CA GLU A 40 6.07 -15.26 -19.44
C GLU A 40 5.18 -15.59 -20.64
N LEU A 41 3.86 -15.59 -20.44
CA LEU A 41 2.91 -15.67 -21.54
C LEU A 41 2.53 -14.23 -21.94
N ARG A 42 2.89 -13.84 -23.16
CA ARG A 42 2.43 -12.59 -23.77
C ARG A 42 1.19 -12.87 -24.60
N GLY A 43 0.09 -12.22 -24.27
CA GLY A 43 -1.15 -12.40 -24.98
C GLY A 43 -1.24 -11.58 -26.26
N GLY A 44 -1.97 -12.11 -27.25
CA GLY A 44 -2.58 -11.28 -28.29
C GLY A 44 -3.82 -10.54 -27.74
N SER A 45 -4.42 -9.64 -28.52
CA SER A 45 -5.66 -8.97 -28.10
C SER A 45 -6.77 -10.01 -27.81
N GLY A 46 -7.33 -9.95 -26.59
CA GLY A 46 -8.48 -10.75 -26.19
C GLY A 46 -8.16 -11.97 -25.30
N TYR A 47 -7.60 -13.03 -25.89
CA TYR A 47 -7.50 -14.35 -25.25
C TYR A 47 -6.18 -15.07 -25.53
N SER A 48 -5.57 -15.63 -24.49
CA SER A 48 -4.38 -16.48 -24.61
C SER A 48 -4.41 -17.58 -23.59
N ARG A 49 -3.81 -18.73 -23.90
CA ARG A 49 -3.69 -19.84 -22.94
C ARG A 49 -2.34 -20.54 -23.02
N LEU A 50 -1.85 -20.94 -21.86
CA LEU A 50 -0.75 -21.88 -21.68
C LEU A 50 -1.36 -23.27 -21.47
N VAL A 51 -0.89 -24.28 -22.21
CA VAL A 51 -1.46 -25.63 -22.25
C VAL A 51 -0.38 -26.67 -22.02
N GLN A 52 -0.59 -27.55 -21.05
CA GLN A 52 0.14 -28.82 -20.96
C GLN A 52 -0.79 -29.94 -21.44
N PRO A 53 -0.54 -30.50 -22.65
CA PRO A 53 -1.47 -31.42 -23.25
C PRO A 53 -1.37 -32.81 -22.63
N ALA A 54 -2.46 -33.57 -22.74
CA ALA A 54 -2.50 -35.00 -22.49
C ALA A 54 -2.03 -35.46 -21.08
N LEU A 55 -2.41 -34.72 -20.04
CA LEU A 55 -2.21 -35.10 -18.66
C LEU A 55 -3.13 -36.26 -18.24
N SER A 56 -2.55 -37.40 -17.89
CA SER A 56 -3.31 -38.55 -17.37
C SER A 56 -3.67 -38.33 -15.89
N VAL A 57 -4.96 -38.26 -15.59
CA VAL A 57 -5.50 -38.09 -14.23
C VAL A 57 -6.50 -39.19 -13.90
N GLN A 58 -6.66 -39.46 -12.61
CA GLN A 58 -7.67 -40.37 -12.07
C GLN A 58 -8.76 -39.54 -11.40
N ARG A 59 -9.93 -40.13 -11.23
CA ARG A 59 -11.00 -39.58 -10.42
C ARG A 59 -10.49 -39.27 -9.01
N GLY A 60 -10.74 -38.05 -8.54
CA GLY A 60 -10.34 -37.61 -7.22
C GLY A 60 -10.07 -36.12 -7.12
N ARG A 61 -9.58 -35.70 -5.96
CA ARG A 61 -9.27 -34.30 -5.66
C ARG A 61 -7.80 -33.99 -5.93
N TYR A 62 -7.56 -32.81 -6.47
CA TYR A 62 -6.26 -32.28 -6.84
C TYR A 62 -6.08 -30.87 -6.32
N GLU A 63 -4.88 -30.53 -5.90
CA GLU A 63 -4.46 -29.18 -5.51
C GLU A 63 -3.56 -28.62 -6.60
N PHE A 64 -3.92 -27.44 -7.08
CA PHE A 64 -3.07 -26.67 -7.97
C PHE A 64 -2.58 -25.43 -7.25
N SER A 65 -1.31 -25.08 -7.48
CA SER A 65 -0.74 -23.81 -7.07
C SER A 65 0.27 -23.28 -8.07
N CYS A 66 0.41 -21.96 -8.15
CA CYS A 66 1.52 -21.30 -8.83
C CYS A 66 1.77 -19.92 -8.22
N LEU A 67 2.86 -19.29 -8.66
CA LEU A 67 3.17 -17.90 -8.38
C LEU A 67 2.94 -17.08 -9.65
N LEU A 68 2.23 -15.96 -9.50
CA LEU A 68 1.88 -15.02 -10.56
C LEU A 68 2.51 -13.65 -10.29
N SER A 69 3.02 -12.97 -11.33
CA SER A 69 3.47 -11.57 -11.20
C SER A 69 2.28 -10.65 -10.89
N ASP A 70 2.46 -9.73 -9.93
CA ASP A 70 1.45 -8.85 -9.27
C ASP A 70 0.56 -7.94 -10.15
N ASP A 71 0.52 -8.09 -11.47
CA ASP A 71 -0.20 -7.20 -12.40
C ASP A 71 -1.57 -7.73 -12.86
N ILE A 72 -2.03 -8.86 -12.34
CA ILE A 72 -3.33 -9.42 -12.73
C ILE A 72 -4.42 -8.79 -11.85
N ARG A 73 -5.27 -7.95 -12.44
CA ARG A 73 -6.40 -7.32 -11.74
C ARG A 73 -7.47 -8.38 -11.52
N PHE A 74 -7.49 -9.00 -10.34
CA PHE A 74 -8.45 -10.05 -10.00
C PHE A 74 -9.83 -9.44 -9.65
N GLN A 75 -10.53 -8.88 -10.64
CA GLN A 75 -11.99 -8.78 -10.56
C GLN A 75 -12.58 -10.17 -10.87
N GLN A 76 -13.69 -10.53 -10.20
CA GLN A 76 -14.23 -11.91 -10.05
C GLN A 76 -14.55 -12.70 -11.35
N HIS A 77 -14.21 -12.19 -12.53
CA HIS A 77 -14.56 -12.79 -13.82
C HIS A 77 -13.37 -13.01 -14.77
N ASP A 78 -12.18 -12.54 -14.43
CA ASP A 78 -10.97 -12.75 -15.23
C ASP A 78 -10.06 -13.80 -14.53
N HIS A 79 -9.84 -14.92 -15.21
CA HIS A 79 -8.84 -15.98 -14.94
C HIS A 79 -9.18 -17.17 -14.02
N VAL A 80 -9.02 -18.35 -14.60
CA VAL A 80 -9.05 -19.66 -13.93
C VAL A 80 -8.00 -20.56 -14.59
N PRO A 81 -6.86 -20.85 -13.95
CA PRO A 81 -6.12 -22.10 -14.18
C PRO A 81 -7.05 -23.29 -13.93
N GLY A 82 -7.19 -24.18 -14.89
CA GLY A 82 -8.08 -25.33 -14.79
C GLY A 82 -7.75 -26.45 -15.77
N LEU A 83 -8.21 -27.65 -15.48
CA LEU A 83 -8.22 -28.77 -16.43
C LEU A 83 -9.40 -28.55 -17.39
N TRP A 84 -9.12 -28.43 -18.68
CA TRP A 84 -10.16 -28.24 -19.70
C TRP A 84 -10.21 -29.48 -20.59
N ASN A 85 -11.37 -30.08 -20.67
CA ASN A 85 -11.76 -30.95 -21.78
C ASN A 85 -13.16 -30.54 -22.25
N ILE A 86 -13.54 -30.93 -23.46
CA ILE A 86 -14.78 -30.53 -24.16
C ILE A 86 -16.07 -31.08 -23.48
N THR A 87 -15.97 -31.62 -22.26
CA THR A 87 -17.07 -32.21 -21.47
C THR A 87 -16.85 -31.91 -19.97
N PRO A 88 -17.90 -31.61 -19.18
CA PRO A 88 -17.78 -31.04 -17.84
C PRO A 88 -17.47 -32.13 -16.79
N ASP A 89 -16.25 -32.66 -16.80
CA ASP A 89 -15.82 -33.72 -15.87
C ASP A 89 -14.95 -33.19 -14.71
N VAL A 90 -14.99 -31.88 -14.43
CA VAL A 90 -14.22 -31.27 -13.34
C VAL A 90 -15.06 -30.22 -12.61
N THR A 91 -15.16 -30.33 -11.29
CA THR A 91 -15.64 -29.24 -10.42
C THR A 91 -14.46 -28.57 -9.71
N ARG A 92 -14.62 -27.30 -9.35
CA ARG A 92 -13.53 -26.50 -8.77
C ARG A 92 -13.98 -25.75 -7.54
N SER A 93 -13.10 -25.64 -6.55
CA SER A 93 -13.27 -24.69 -5.46
C SER A 93 -13.07 -23.25 -5.94
N ASP A 94 -13.46 -22.30 -5.09
CA ASP A 94 -12.99 -20.93 -5.20
C ASP A 94 -11.46 -20.89 -5.20
N ALA A 95 -10.90 -19.97 -5.98
CA ALA A 95 -9.46 -19.71 -5.94
C ALA A 95 -9.10 -18.93 -4.68
N ARG A 96 -7.92 -19.22 -4.16
CA ARG A 96 -7.26 -18.47 -3.09
C ARG A 96 -6.07 -17.74 -3.67
N TYR A 97 -5.93 -16.48 -3.28
CA TYR A 97 -4.85 -15.60 -3.68
C TYR A 97 -4.16 -15.10 -2.41
N GLU A 98 -2.86 -15.34 -2.30
CA GLU A 98 -2.06 -14.95 -1.14
C GLU A 98 -0.84 -14.19 -1.62
N ARG A 99 -0.81 -12.88 -1.36
CA ARG A 99 0.33 -12.03 -1.70
C ARG A 99 1.55 -12.45 -0.89
N GLN A 100 2.66 -12.66 -1.57
CA GLN A 100 3.95 -12.99 -0.99
C GLN A 100 4.76 -11.70 -0.78
N ALA A 101 5.71 -11.72 0.16
CA ALA A 101 6.51 -10.54 0.53
C ALA A 101 7.37 -9.98 -0.62
N ASP A 102 7.63 -10.79 -1.64
CA ASP A 102 8.45 -10.47 -2.81
C ASP A 102 7.65 -9.91 -4.00
N GLY A 103 6.35 -9.64 -3.81
CA GLY A 103 5.46 -9.13 -4.85
C GLY A 103 4.91 -10.21 -5.78
N TRP A 104 5.14 -11.49 -5.52
CA TRP A 104 4.41 -12.55 -6.20
C TRP A 104 3.05 -12.79 -5.54
N VAL A 105 2.06 -13.21 -6.32
CA VAL A 105 0.78 -13.69 -5.81
C VAL A 105 0.77 -15.20 -5.90
N ARG A 106 0.68 -15.87 -4.74
CA ARG A 106 0.40 -17.30 -4.68
C ARG A 106 -1.04 -17.54 -5.01
N TYR A 107 -1.24 -18.16 -6.16
CA TYR A 107 -2.52 -18.70 -6.58
C TYR A 107 -2.64 -20.14 -6.10
N SER A 108 -3.79 -20.51 -5.54
CA SER A 108 -4.11 -21.92 -5.28
C SER A 108 -5.59 -22.23 -5.43
N CYS A 109 -5.91 -23.46 -5.86
CA CYS A 109 -7.28 -23.97 -5.86
C CYS A 109 -7.30 -25.49 -5.72
N THR A 110 -8.45 -26.05 -5.34
CA THR A 110 -8.72 -27.49 -5.41
C THR A 110 -9.61 -27.78 -6.61
N MET A 111 -9.31 -28.85 -7.34
CA MET A 111 -10.10 -29.41 -8.43
C MET A 111 -10.57 -30.81 -8.05
N GLU A 112 -11.78 -31.19 -8.44
CA GLU A 112 -12.28 -32.56 -8.34
C GLU A 112 -12.51 -33.09 -9.75
N VAL A 113 -11.68 -34.06 -10.13
CA VAL A 113 -11.79 -34.80 -11.39
C VAL A 113 -12.83 -35.90 -11.22
N LEU A 114 -13.86 -35.89 -12.07
CA LEU A 114 -15.03 -36.76 -11.95
C LEU A 114 -14.86 -38.11 -12.66
N ALA A 115 -13.95 -38.20 -13.63
CA ALA A 115 -13.68 -39.41 -14.40
C ALA A 115 -12.17 -39.60 -14.65
N ASP A 116 -11.72 -40.86 -14.70
CA ASP A 116 -10.37 -41.19 -15.14
C ASP A 116 -10.20 -40.83 -16.61
N GLY A 117 -9.04 -40.30 -17.00
CA GLY A 117 -8.81 -39.95 -18.39
C GLY A 117 -7.56 -39.15 -18.66
N THR A 118 -7.46 -38.71 -19.91
CA THR A 118 -6.40 -37.83 -20.41
C THR A 118 -7.01 -36.46 -20.68
N HIS A 119 -6.44 -35.41 -20.07
CA HIS A 119 -6.98 -34.05 -20.09
C HIS A 119 -5.88 -33.04 -20.44
N ASP A 120 -6.26 -31.91 -21.02
CA ASP A 120 -5.34 -30.78 -21.15
C ASP A 120 -5.40 -29.92 -19.88
N PHE A 121 -4.23 -29.60 -19.32
CA PHE A 121 -4.13 -28.61 -18.26
C PHE A 121 -3.95 -27.23 -18.89
N ILE A 122 -4.84 -26.28 -18.57
CA ILE A 122 -4.90 -24.98 -19.22
C ILE A 122 -4.81 -23.85 -18.19
N ILE A 123 -3.94 -22.89 -18.44
CA ILE A 123 -3.93 -21.58 -17.77
C ILE A 123 -4.37 -20.53 -18.77
N ALA A 124 -5.57 -19.97 -18.59
CA ALA A 124 -6.16 -19.00 -19.50
C ALA A 124 -5.98 -17.54 -19.03
N LEU A 125 -5.62 -16.68 -19.98
CA LEU A 125 -5.46 -15.24 -19.83
C LEU A 125 -6.47 -14.51 -20.71
N TRP A 126 -7.35 -13.72 -20.09
CA TRP A 126 -8.28 -12.81 -20.75
C TRP A 126 -7.89 -11.38 -20.42
N GLY A 127 -7.80 -10.50 -21.41
CA GLY A 127 -7.61 -9.06 -21.17
C GLY A 127 -6.24 -8.63 -20.61
N HIS A 128 -5.27 -9.53 -20.49
CA HIS A 128 -3.90 -9.22 -20.05
C HIS A 128 -2.89 -9.31 -21.19
N GLU A 129 -2.08 -8.26 -21.36
CA GLU A 129 -1.00 -8.24 -22.36
C GLU A 129 0.13 -9.21 -22.02
N LYS A 130 0.40 -9.43 -20.73
CA LYS A 130 1.44 -10.36 -20.26
C LYS A 130 1.11 -10.89 -18.86
N VAL A 131 1.53 -12.12 -18.60
CA VAL A 131 1.58 -12.71 -17.25
C VAL A 131 2.83 -13.56 -17.10
N GLN A 132 3.48 -13.44 -15.96
CA GLN A 132 4.62 -14.25 -15.58
C GLN A 132 4.20 -15.31 -14.56
N PHE A 133 4.74 -16.52 -14.71
CA PHE A 133 4.44 -17.66 -13.87
C PHE A 133 5.73 -18.24 -13.29
N ALA A 134 5.65 -18.71 -12.05
CA ALA A 134 6.68 -19.52 -11.41
C ALA A 134 6.05 -20.63 -10.56
N SER A 135 6.85 -21.65 -10.26
CA SER A 135 6.50 -22.70 -9.29
C SER A 135 5.14 -23.36 -9.54
N LEU A 136 4.85 -23.77 -10.77
CA LEU A 136 3.60 -24.45 -11.07
C LEU A 136 3.60 -25.83 -10.40
N SER A 137 2.48 -26.20 -9.79
CA SER A 137 2.31 -27.50 -9.17
C SER A 137 0.86 -27.96 -9.29
N LEU A 138 0.67 -29.23 -9.66
CA LEU A 138 -0.60 -29.93 -9.63
C LEU A 138 -0.38 -31.30 -8.99
N LYS A 139 -0.99 -31.53 -7.84
CA LYS A 139 -0.85 -32.77 -7.07
C LYS A 139 -2.20 -33.34 -6.73
N ARG A 140 -2.30 -34.66 -6.60
CA ARG A 140 -3.50 -35.28 -6.00
C ARG A 140 -3.48 -35.02 -4.49
N VAL A 141 -4.61 -34.65 -3.90
CA VAL A 141 -4.72 -34.44 -2.45
C VAL A 141 -4.24 -35.68 -1.70
N GLY A 142 -3.28 -35.50 -0.79
CA GLY A 142 -2.66 -36.60 -0.03
C GLY A 142 -1.53 -37.33 -0.76
N SER A 143 -1.04 -36.79 -1.88
CA SER A 143 0.10 -37.33 -2.65
C SER A 143 1.13 -36.24 -2.94
N ASP A 144 2.41 -36.53 -2.76
CA ASP A 144 3.50 -35.61 -3.09
C ASP A 144 3.90 -35.64 -4.57
N LYS A 145 3.37 -36.60 -5.34
CA LYS A 145 3.67 -36.75 -6.77
C LYS A 145 3.15 -35.55 -7.57
N GLU A 146 4.09 -34.79 -8.13
CA GLU A 146 3.82 -33.75 -9.13
C GLU A 146 3.32 -34.37 -10.44
N LEU A 147 2.28 -33.78 -11.01
CA LEU A 147 1.67 -34.24 -12.25
C LEU A 147 2.12 -33.38 -13.43
N LEU A 148 2.38 -32.08 -13.20
CA LEU A 148 2.86 -31.21 -14.27
C LEU A 148 4.29 -31.58 -14.66
N GLN A 149 4.50 -31.78 -15.95
CA GLN A 149 5.83 -31.96 -16.53
C GLN A 149 6.51 -30.61 -16.73
N ASN A 150 7.80 -30.50 -16.43
CA ASN A 150 8.57 -29.26 -16.61
C ASN A 150 7.85 -28.05 -15.97
N SER A 151 7.36 -28.21 -14.75
CA SER A 151 6.53 -27.21 -14.06
C SER A 151 7.32 -26.02 -13.52
N ASP A 152 8.65 -26.14 -13.50
CA ASP A 152 9.62 -25.11 -13.17
C ASP A 152 10.29 -24.49 -14.42
N PHE A 153 9.90 -24.95 -15.62
CA PHE A 153 10.49 -24.57 -16.92
C PHE A 153 12.02 -24.74 -17.00
N THR A 154 12.63 -25.64 -16.21
CA THR A 154 14.08 -25.86 -16.24
C THR A 154 14.58 -26.39 -17.59
N THR A 155 13.73 -27.11 -18.33
CA THR A 155 14.03 -27.61 -19.68
C THR A 155 13.45 -26.72 -20.79
N GLY A 156 13.26 -25.42 -20.53
CA GLY A 156 12.66 -24.51 -21.50
C GLY A 156 11.14 -24.59 -21.52
N THR A 157 10.53 -24.41 -22.69
CA THR A 157 9.07 -24.51 -22.88
C THR A 157 8.60 -25.92 -23.22
N SER A 158 9.46 -26.94 -23.14
CA SER A 158 9.08 -28.33 -23.42
C SER A 158 7.88 -28.76 -22.56
N ASN A 159 6.96 -29.54 -23.15
CA ASN A 159 5.69 -29.96 -22.56
C ASN A 159 4.63 -28.86 -22.37
N TRP A 160 4.95 -27.62 -22.79
CA TRP A 160 4.02 -26.51 -22.78
C TRP A 160 3.81 -25.98 -24.19
N SER A 161 2.56 -25.71 -24.54
CA SER A 161 2.18 -25.03 -25.78
C SER A 161 1.32 -23.81 -25.45
N THR A 162 1.13 -22.93 -26.43
CA THR A 162 0.23 -21.79 -26.29
C THR A 162 -0.84 -21.80 -27.36
N ASN A 163 -1.98 -21.18 -27.07
CA ASN A 163 -2.96 -20.79 -28.07
C ASN A 163 -3.34 -19.33 -27.83
N GLY A 164 -3.26 -18.48 -28.86
CA GLY A 164 -3.57 -17.05 -28.76
C GLY A 164 -2.47 -16.15 -28.18
N GLY A 165 -1.27 -16.66 -27.88
CA GLY A 165 -0.16 -15.87 -27.34
C GLY A 165 1.22 -16.53 -27.53
N THR A 166 2.28 -15.84 -27.12
CA THR A 166 3.68 -16.29 -27.22
C THR A 166 4.25 -16.58 -25.83
N LEU A 167 4.79 -17.78 -25.65
CA LEU A 167 5.48 -18.16 -24.41
C LEU A 167 6.96 -17.80 -24.50
N HIS A 168 7.40 -16.91 -23.63
CA HIS A 168 8.80 -16.57 -23.44
C HIS A 168 9.33 -17.33 -22.24
N TRP A 169 10.35 -18.14 -22.47
CA TRP A 169 11.08 -18.80 -21.39
C TRP A 169 12.17 -17.89 -20.87
N HIS A 170 12.21 -17.71 -19.55
CA HIS A 170 13.33 -17.06 -18.89
C HIS A 170 14.23 -18.16 -18.35
N ARG A 171 15.37 -18.38 -19.00
CA ARG A 171 16.40 -19.32 -18.54
C ARG A 171 16.93 -18.86 -17.18
N SER A 172 16.27 -19.26 -16.10
CA SER A 172 16.70 -18.98 -14.74
C SER A 172 17.76 -20.00 -14.35
N LEU A 173 19.04 -19.66 -14.53
CA LEU A 173 20.14 -20.53 -14.11
C LEU A 173 20.64 -20.25 -12.69
N LEU A 174 20.10 -19.27 -11.96
CA LEU A 174 20.46 -19.03 -10.57
C LEU A 174 19.25 -18.53 -9.77
N PRO A 175 19.08 -18.97 -8.51
CA PRO A 175 18.15 -18.35 -7.60
C PRO A 175 18.34 -16.83 -7.56
N VAL A 176 17.26 -16.04 -7.54
CA VAL A 176 17.40 -14.64 -7.11
C VAL A 176 17.72 -14.71 -5.63
N PRO A 177 18.90 -14.23 -5.20
CA PRO A 177 19.12 -14.10 -3.77
C PRO A 177 17.96 -13.27 -3.22
N PRO A 178 17.33 -13.70 -2.13
CA PRO A 178 16.22 -12.97 -1.55
C PRO A 178 16.61 -11.50 -1.43
N ARG A 179 15.69 -10.62 -1.78
CA ARG A 179 15.89 -9.19 -1.61
C ARG A 179 16.40 -8.98 -0.18
N PRO A 180 17.55 -8.30 0.01
CA PRO A 180 18.04 -8.06 1.35
C PRO A 180 17.01 -7.23 2.12
N GLU A 181 16.63 -7.69 3.32
CA GLU A 181 15.85 -6.87 4.24
C GLU A 181 16.65 -5.60 4.54
N LEU A 182 16.03 -4.45 4.30
CA LEU A 182 16.67 -3.17 4.54
C LEU A 182 16.71 -2.88 6.03
N SER A 183 17.91 -2.70 6.57
CA SER A 183 18.21 -2.49 7.98
C SER A 183 19.52 -1.66 8.09
N GLY A 184 19.55 -0.57 7.31
CA GLY A 184 20.64 0.41 7.21
C GLY A 184 21.53 0.32 5.97
N GLN A 185 21.23 -0.54 4.99
CA GLN A 185 22.02 -0.65 3.76
C GLN A 185 21.79 0.54 2.84
N LYS A 186 22.80 0.88 2.03
CA LYS A 186 22.67 1.89 0.99
C LYS A 186 21.76 1.41 -0.14
N VAL A 187 20.85 2.30 -0.54
CA VAL A 187 19.87 2.10 -1.60
C VAL A 187 19.92 3.32 -2.51
N THR A 188 20.05 3.11 -3.82
CA THR A 188 19.76 4.16 -4.80
C THR A 188 18.27 4.20 -5.06
N TYR A 189 17.67 5.36 -4.83
CA TYR A 189 16.25 5.64 -4.99
C TYR A 189 16.03 6.65 -6.11
N THR A 190 15.07 6.38 -6.99
CA THR A 190 14.61 7.35 -7.99
C THR A 190 13.47 8.20 -7.42
N THR A 191 13.72 9.50 -7.24
CA THR A 191 12.76 10.46 -6.69
C THR A 191 11.55 10.65 -7.60
N PHE A 192 10.50 11.30 -7.11
CA PHE A 192 9.31 11.66 -7.88
C PHE A 192 9.65 12.56 -9.07
N GLN A 193 10.75 13.29 -9.01
CA GLN A 193 11.27 14.13 -10.09
C GLN A 193 12.22 13.37 -11.03
N GLY A 194 12.44 12.07 -10.82
CA GLY A 194 13.30 11.23 -11.64
C GLY A 194 14.80 11.36 -11.35
N LYS A 195 15.19 12.01 -10.24
CA LYS A 195 16.60 12.10 -9.82
C LYS A 195 16.98 10.84 -9.04
N GLU A 196 18.23 10.43 -9.10
CA GLU A 196 18.73 9.32 -8.27
C GLU A 196 19.40 9.85 -7.01
N GLU A 197 19.06 9.27 -5.86
CA GLU A 197 19.68 9.58 -4.57
C GLU A 197 20.13 8.32 -3.85
N SER A 198 21.30 8.38 -3.19
CA SER A 198 21.83 7.29 -2.36
C SER A 198 21.43 7.52 -0.90
N LEU A 199 20.55 6.67 -0.38
CA LEU A 199 19.97 6.76 0.96
C LEU A 199 20.21 5.47 1.75
N ASN A 200 20.15 5.53 3.07
CA ASN A 200 20.12 4.34 3.92
C ASN A 200 18.68 3.86 4.05
N GLY A 201 18.44 2.59 3.71
CA GLY A 201 17.11 1.99 3.73
C GLY A 201 16.81 1.20 5.00
N PHE A 202 15.59 1.34 5.49
CA PHE A 202 15.01 0.58 6.58
C PHE A 202 13.66 0.05 6.12
N GLU A 203 13.45 -1.24 6.22
CA GLU A 203 12.24 -1.92 5.78
C GLU A 203 11.57 -2.56 6.98
N GLY A 204 10.25 -2.49 7.03
CA GLY A 204 9.50 -3.45 7.82
C GLY A 204 8.24 -3.85 7.09
N ASP A 205 7.21 -4.25 7.82
CA ASP A 205 6.11 -5.04 7.26
C ASP A 205 5.38 -4.34 6.11
N GLU A 206 4.95 -3.09 6.32
CA GLU A 206 4.13 -2.35 5.34
C GLU A 206 4.88 -1.21 4.64
N LEU A 207 6.00 -0.73 5.20
CA LEU A 207 6.65 0.51 4.77
C LEU A 207 8.17 0.34 4.62
N ILE A 208 8.74 1.19 3.76
CA ILE A 208 10.18 1.42 3.68
C ILE A 208 10.46 2.88 4.00
N LEU A 209 11.44 3.11 4.87
CA LEU A 209 11.97 4.43 5.20
C LEU A 209 13.38 4.56 4.61
N LEU A 210 13.59 5.56 3.78
CA LEU A 210 14.88 5.90 3.18
C LEU A 210 15.34 7.26 3.72
N ILE A 211 16.49 7.28 4.38
CA ILE A 211 17.01 8.48 5.06
C ILE A 211 18.42 8.80 4.59
N PRO A 212 18.93 10.04 4.77
CA PRO A 212 20.26 10.38 4.32
C PRO A 212 21.33 9.56 5.03
N ASP A 213 22.44 9.28 4.34
CA ASP A 213 23.59 8.62 4.97
C ASP A 213 24.32 9.59 5.89
N SER A 214 24.02 9.53 7.18
CA SER A 214 24.57 10.43 8.19
C SER A 214 24.86 9.69 9.50
N PRO A 215 26.01 9.92 10.15
CA PRO A 215 26.32 9.33 11.46
C PRO A 215 25.39 9.81 12.58
N ALA A 216 24.63 10.89 12.37
CA ALA A 216 23.61 11.36 13.31
C ALA A 216 22.38 10.43 13.37
N TYR A 217 22.15 9.63 12.32
CA TYR A 217 20.98 8.77 12.20
C TYR A 217 21.34 7.32 12.56
N ASN A 218 21.30 7.01 13.85
CA ASN A 218 21.59 5.65 14.29
C ASN A 218 20.46 4.68 13.92
N LYS A 219 20.86 3.45 13.59
CA LYS A 219 19.99 2.36 13.14
C LYS A 219 18.80 2.11 14.08
N GLN A 220 19.05 2.00 15.39
CA GLN A 220 18.02 1.65 16.36
C GLN A 220 16.90 2.70 16.43
N GLN A 221 17.24 4.00 16.36
CA GLN A 221 16.24 5.06 16.38
C GLN A 221 15.50 5.16 15.03
N ALA A 222 16.17 4.88 13.89
CA ALA A 222 15.51 4.81 12.59
C ALA A 222 14.47 3.67 12.53
N GLU A 223 14.81 2.49 13.05
CA GLU A 223 13.88 1.35 13.15
C GLU A 223 12.73 1.65 14.12
N ALA A 224 12.99 2.30 15.26
CA ALA A 224 11.95 2.72 16.21
C ALA A 224 10.99 3.77 15.62
N LEU A 225 11.51 4.69 14.80
CA LEU A 225 10.71 5.67 14.06
C LEU A 225 9.87 4.98 12.96
N LEU A 226 10.46 4.08 12.19
CA LEU A 226 9.74 3.29 11.18
C LEU A 226 8.59 2.49 11.80
N ALA A 227 8.81 1.84 12.95
CA ALA A 227 7.76 1.08 13.65
C ALA A 227 6.56 1.97 14.07
N LYS A 228 6.78 3.26 14.34
CA LYS A 228 5.70 4.22 14.60
C LYS A 228 4.95 4.57 13.33
N LEU A 229 5.67 4.89 12.26
CA LEU A 229 5.08 5.20 10.96
C LEU A 229 4.26 4.02 10.42
N GLN A 230 4.66 2.78 10.68
CA GLN A 230 3.86 1.59 10.37
C GLN A 230 2.54 1.56 11.13
N ARG A 231 2.51 1.93 12.41
CA ARG A 231 1.25 2.05 13.16
C ARG A 231 0.37 3.16 12.62
N SER A 232 0.96 4.28 12.20
CA SER A 232 0.22 5.37 11.52
C SER A 232 -0.39 4.88 10.20
N TRP A 233 0.37 4.17 9.38
CA TRP A 233 -0.12 3.59 8.12
C TRP A 233 -1.24 2.57 8.36
N LYS A 234 -1.04 1.68 9.34
CA LYS A 234 -2.06 0.71 9.75
C LYS A 234 -3.35 1.37 10.23
N TYR A 235 -3.27 2.48 10.96
CA TYR A 235 -4.45 3.23 11.34
C TYR A 235 -5.27 3.67 10.11
N TYR A 236 -4.61 4.17 9.07
CA TYR A 236 -5.29 4.52 7.82
C TYR A 236 -5.88 3.30 7.13
N SER A 237 -5.13 2.20 6.97
CA SER A 237 -5.62 1.00 6.28
C SER A 237 -6.82 0.37 7.02
N ASP A 238 -6.78 0.31 8.35
CA ASP A 238 -7.88 -0.19 9.17
C ASP A 238 -9.11 0.74 9.14
N THR A 239 -8.89 2.06 9.22
CA THR A 239 -9.99 3.05 9.21
C THR A 239 -10.68 3.06 7.85
N ILE A 240 -9.91 3.14 6.77
CA ILE A 240 -10.45 3.29 5.41
C ILE A 240 -10.92 1.96 4.84
N GLY A 241 -10.34 0.85 5.29
CA GLY A 241 -10.65 -0.51 4.80
C GLY A 241 -10.17 -0.77 3.37
N LYS A 242 -9.31 0.11 2.84
CA LYS A 242 -8.72 0.02 1.50
C LYS A 242 -7.36 0.70 1.47
N LEU A 243 -6.40 0.11 0.77
CA LEU A 243 -5.09 0.70 0.50
C LEU A 243 -5.16 1.66 -0.71
N PRO A 244 -4.32 2.72 -0.73
CA PRO A 244 -4.17 3.56 -1.91
C PRO A 244 -3.62 2.78 -3.10
N ALA A 245 -3.71 3.35 -4.30
CA ALA A 245 -3.22 2.70 -5.51
C ALA A 245 -1.72 2.39 -5.38
N GLU A 246 -1.37 1.11 -5.56
CA GLU A 246 0.01 0.65 -5.53
C GLU A 246 0.84 1.41 -6.55
N ARG A 247 2.03 1.83 -6.13
CA ARG A 247 3.06 2.33 -7.03
C ARG A 247 4.29 1.47 -6.85
N THR A 248 4.75 0.87 -7.95
CA THR A 248 6.03 0.19 -7.94
C THR A 248 7.14 1.23 -7.89
N THR A 249 7.91 1.22 -6.80
CA THR A 249 9.14 2.00 -6.69
C THR A 249 10.31 1.14 -7.13
N GLN A 250 11.20 1.72 -7.93
CA GLN A 250 12.47 1.10 -8.29
C GLN A 250 13.52 1.48 -7.25
N LEU A 251 14.16 0.47 -6.65
CA LEU A 251 15.26 0.61 -5.71
C LEU A 251 16.47 -0.14 -6.26
N THR A 252 17.66 0.42 -6.15
CA THR A 252 18.89 -0.29 -6.51
C THR A 252 19.72 -0.55 -5.27
N ILE A 253 20.02 -1.82 -4.99
CA ILE A 253 20.78 -2.28 -3.82
C ILE A 253 21.96 -3.10 -4.34
N ASP A 254 23.19 -2.73 -3.95
CA ASP A 254 24.43 -3.38 -4.42
C ASP A 254 24.51 -3.51 -5.96
N GLY A 255 24.08 -2.45 -6.67
CA GLY A 255 24.09 -2.40 -8.13
C GLY A 255 23.02 -3.25 -8.82
N ARG A 256 22.04 -3.80 -8.07
CA ARG A 256 20.93 -4.58 -8.62
C ARG A 256 19.61 -3.85 -8.43
N GLU A 257 18.79 -3.82 -9.46
CA GLU A 257 17.46 -3.21 -9.43
C GLU A 257 16.44 -4.16 -8.79
N TYR A 258 15.59 -3.59 -7.93
CA TYR A 258 14.48 -4.26 -7.25
C TYR A 258 13.21 -3.44 -7.47
N ARG A 259 12.14 -4.14 -7.86
CA ARG A 259 10.79 -3.58 -7.88
C ARG A 259 10.18 -3.77 -6.50
N ASN A 260 9.73 -2.67 -5.90
CA ASN A 260 9.15 -2.65 -4.57
C ASN A 260 7.71 -2.15 -4.63
N THR A 261 6.79 -2.88 -4.00
CA THR A 261 5.36 -2.54 -3.91
C THR A 261 4.99 -1.85 -2.59
N LYS A 262 5.85 -1.92 -1.56
CA LYS A 262 5.62 -1.20 -0.30
C LYS A 262 5.72 0.32 -0.51
N PRO A 263 4.85 1.13 0.10
CA PRO A 263 5.05 2.57 0.15
C PRO A 263 6.45 2.94 0.65
N VAL A 264 7.10 3.87 -0.06
CA VAL A 264 8.42 4.40 0.28
C VAL A 264 8.26 5.79 0.87
N LEU A 265 8.83 5.99 2.06
CA LEU A 265 8.97 7.27 2.74
C LEU A 265 10.43 7.71 2.58
N ALA A 266 10.71 8.67 1.73
CA ALA A 266 12.07 9.06 1.38
C ALA A 266 12.41 10.49 1.80
N VAL A 267 13.59 10.68 2.38
CA VAL A 267 14.19 11.99 2.60
C VAL A 267 15.10 12.28 1.41
N VAL A 268 14.67 13.21 0.54
CA VAL A 268 15.33 13.55 -0.72
C VAL A 268 15.81 14.99 -0.68
N HIS A 269 16.74 15.36 -1.55
CA HIS A 269 17.28 16.73 -1.60
C HIS A 269 16.21 17.77 -1.98
N GLU A 270 15.27 17.41 -2.85
CA GLU A 270 14.23 18.30 -3.37
C GLU A 270 12.91 17.55 -3.56
N THR A 271 11.79 18.15 -3.13
CA THR A 271 10.44 17.65 -3.38
C THR A 271 9.45 18.81 -3.52
N CYS A 272 8.13 18.54 -3.59
CA CYS A 272 7.10 19.56 -3.86
C CYS A 272 6.76 20.51 -2.68
N GLY A 273 7.75 20.83 -1.82
CA GLY A 273 7.59 21.70 -0.66
C GLY A 273 8.27 21.10 0.58
N ALA A 274 7.62 21.21 1.73
CA ALA A 274 8.07 20.54 2.95
C ALA A 274 8.00 19.01 2.82
N GLY A 275 6.97 18.51 2.16
CA GLY A 275 6.81 17.13 1.75
C GLY A 275 5.87 17.00 0.57
N CYS A 276 5.82 15.78 0.05
CA CYS A 276 5.03 15.45 -1.12
C CYS A 276 4.49 14.03 -0.98
N GLY A 277 3.20 13.90 -0.67
CA GLY A 277 2.44 12.67 -0.81
C GLY A 277 1.62 12.70 -2.09
N MET A 278 1.70 11.65 -2.90
CA MET A 278 0.82 11.54 -4.05
C MET A 278 -0.61 11.25 -3.60
N VAL A 279 -1.56 12.04 -4.09
CA VAL A 279 -2.97 11.84 -3.74
C VAL A 279 -3.48 10.53 -4.33
N GLY A 280 -4.05 9.67 -3.49
CA GLY A 280 -4.64 8.38 -3.91
C GLY A 280 -3.62 7.29 -4.29
N SER A 281 -2.32 7.51 -4.10
CA SER A 281 -1.26 6.53 -4.43
C SER A 281 -0.19 6.45 -3.33
N CYS A 282 0.54 5.34 -3.25
CA CYS A 282 1.59 5.12 -2.27
C CYS A 282 2.86 5.95 -2.53
N GLY A 283 3.46 6.47 -1.47
CA GLY A 283 4.81 7.06 -1.48
C GLY A 283 4.81 8.50 -1.00
N ILE A 284 5.87 8.86 -0.27
CA ILE A 284 6.04 10.17 0.34
C ILE A 284 7.51 10.59 0.23
N GLU A 285 7.74 11.83 -0.16
CA GLU A 285 9.05 12.48 -0.11
C GLU A 285 9.04 13.65 0.87
N THR A 286 10.17 13.89 1.54
CA THR A 286 10.43 15.07 2.38
C THR A 286 11.82 15.60 2.12
N VAL A 287 12.07 16.86 2.48
CA VAL A 287 13.41 17.47 2.44
C VAL A 287 14.18 17.28 3.76
N PRO A 288 15.53 17.43 3.76
CA PRO A 288 16.35 17.16 4.95
C PRO A 288 16.01 18.07 6.15
N SER A 289 15.68 19.34 5.90
CA SER A 289 15.34 20.30 6.97
C SER A 289 14.06 19.93 7.72
N ILE A 290 13.11 19.26 7.07
CA ILE A 290 11.91 18.76 7.73
C ILE A 290 12.20 17.42 8.41
N TRP A 291 13.00 16.57 7.78
CA TRP A 291 13.46 15.31 8.40
C TRP A 291 14.21 15.56 9.71
N GLU A 292 15.12 16.54 9.77
CA GLU A 292 15.85 16.89 10.99
C GLU A 292 14.90 17.24 12.14
N GLN A 293 13.84 18.02 11.87
CA GLN A 293 12.83 18.36 12.88
C GLN A 293 12.06 17.12 13.36
N ILE A 294 11.68 16.21 12.46
CA ILE A 294 11.02 14.95 12.80
C ILE A 294 11.95 14.09 13.65
N TRP A 295 13.22 13.99 13.25
CA TRP A 295 14.23 13.20 13.94
C TRP A 295 14.48 13.71 15.36
N GLU A 296 14.68 15.02 15.54
CA GLU A 296 14.89 15.64 16.85
C GLU A 296 13.70 15.42 17.78
N LYS A 297 12.47 15.62 17.28
CA LYS A 297 11.23 15.34 18.02
C LYS A 297 11.08 13.87 18.40
N HIS A 298 11.49 12.95 17.51
CA HIS A 298 11.48 11.52 17.80
C HIS A 298 12.46 11.16 18.93
N LEU A 299 13.64 11.78 18.93
CA LEU A 299 14.64 11.54 19.97
C LEU A 299 14.19 12.08 21.32
N ALA A 300 13.70 13.32 21.36
CA ALA A 300 13.32 14.02 22.59
C ALA A 300 12.03 13.45 23.20
N ASP A 301 10.95 13.44 22.42
CA ASP A 301 9.59 13.28 22.96
C ASP A 301 8.91 12.02 22.45
N LYS A 302 9.63 11.21 21.66
CA LYS A 302 9.05 10.03 20.99
C LYS A 302 7.90 10.44 20.05
N GLU A 303 7.94 11.66 19.52
CA GLU A 303 7.00 12.18 18.54
C GLU A 303 7.45 11.90 17.11
N THR A 304 6.53 11.53 16.23
CA THR A 304 6.82 11.37 14.78
C THR A 304 6.10 12.40 13.94
N ARG A 305 5.36 13.27 14.63
CA ARG A 305 4.18 13.90 14.10
C ARG A 305 4.51 15.06 13.19
N GLY A 306 3.89 15.03 12.02
CA GLY A 306 3.64 16.22 11.23
C GLY A 306 3.51 15.83 9.78
N LEU A 307 4.66 15.75 9.11
CA LEU A 307 4.67 15.64 7.67
C LEU A 307 4.26 14.24 7.17
N PHE A 308 4.87 13.16 7.69
CA PHE A 308 4.58 11.83 7.16
C PHE A 308 3.13 11.42 7.37
N GLU A 309 2.55 11.63 8.56
CA GLU A 309 1.15 11.28 8.80
C GLU A 309 0.17 12.14 8.01
N TYR A 310 0.50 13.43 7.79
CA TYR A 310 -0.26 14.30 6.91
C TYR A 310 -0.21 13.81 5.45
N GLU A 311 0.98 13.51 4.92
CA GLU A 311 1.16 13.03 3.56
C GLU A 311 0.59 11.61 3.35
N MET A 312 0.59 10.76 4.39
CA MET A 312 -0.17 9.50 4.38
C MET A 312 -1.67 9.79 4.19
N GLY A 313 -2.19 10.82 4.84
CA GLY A 313 -3.57 11.25 4.62
C GLY A 313 -3.82 11.70 3.18
N ARG A 314 -2.85 12.33 2.52
CA ARG A 314 -2.92 12.61 1.08
C ARG A 314 -2.95 11.31 0.27
N ASN A 315 -2.08 10.35 0.57
CA ASN A 315 -2.10 9.03 -0.08
C ASN A 315 -3.48 8.35 0.06
N PHE A 316 -4.08 8.36 1.24
CA PHE A 316 -5.37 7.71 1.52
C PHE A 316 -6.61 8.53 1.08
N TRP A 317 -6.44 9.73 0.52
CA TRP A 317 -7.54 10.49 -0.06
C TRP A 317 -7.98 9.89 -1.41
N MET A 318 -8.90 8.93 -1.35
CA MET A 318 -9.48 8.22 -2.51
C MET A 318 -10.92 8.65 -2.82
N PHE A 319 -11.44 9.66 -2.11
CA PHE A 319 -12.85 10.08 -2.15
C PHE A 319 -13.07 11.36 -2.96
N HIS A 320 -12.11 11.68 -3.85
CA HIS A 320 -12.21 12.87 -4.70
C HIS A 320 -13.52 12.86 -5.47
N ASP A 321 -13.85 11.77 -6.17
CA ASP A 321 -15.04 11.71 -7.01
C ASP A 321 -16.34 11.89 -6.22
N GLN A 322 -16.43 11.41 -4.98
CA GLN A 322 -17.67 11.48 -4.19
C GLN A 322 -17.88 12.82 -3.48
N LEU A 323 -16.80 13.53 -3.15
CA LEU A 323 -16.84 14.75 -2.34
C LEU A 323 -16.37 16.00 -3.08
N HIS A 324 -15.76 15.87 -4.26
CA HIS A 324 -15.43 17.01 -5.10
C HIS A 324 -16.65 17.42 -5.93
N ALA A 325 -16.81 18.72 -6.09
CA ALA A 325 -17.88 19.33 -6.85
C ALA A 325 -17.27 20.06 -8.05
N PRO A 326 -17.34 19.53 -9.28
CA PRO A 326 -16.76 20.18 -10.45
C PRO A 326 -17.31 21.58 -10.75
N ASP A 327 -18.55 21.88 -10.31
CA ASP A 327 -19.18 23.20 -10.40
C ASP A 327 -18.70 24.19 -9.34
N VAL A 328 -17.98 23.72 -8.32
CA VAL A 328 -17.32 24.51 -7.26
C VAL A 328 -15.94 23.93 -6.99
N PRO A 329 -14.95 24.14 -7.87
CA PRO A 329 -13.64 23.47 -7.77
C PRO A 329 -12.88 23.75 -6.46
N GLU A 330 -13.15 24.89 -5.83
CA GLU A 330 -12.59 25.28 -4.52
C GLU A 330 -13.14 24.42 -3.36
N TYR A 331 -14.19 23.64 -3.61
CA TYR A 331 -14.71 22.64 -2.70
C TYR A 331 -13.89 21.34 -2.80
N HIS A 332 -12.85 21.27 -1.98
CA HIS A 332 -12.04 20.06 -1.80
C HIS A 332 -11.81 19.82 -0.31
N LEU A 333 -11.85 18.55 0.12
CA LEU A 333 -11.72 18.19 1.54
C LEU A 333 -10.45 17.37 1.83
N ALA A 334 -9.52 17.28 0.86
CA ALA A 334 -8.30 16.49 0.98
C ALA A 334 -7.37 17.00 2.09
N THR A 335 -7.24 18.33 2.28
CA THR A 335 -6.40 18.92 3.33
C THR A 335 -7.00 18.68 4.71
N ALA A 336 -8.32 18.83 4.82
CA ALA A 336 -9.06 18.53 6.04
C ALA A 336 -8.86 17.07 6.45
N PHE A 337 -8.98 16.16 5.48
CA PHE A 337 -8.76 14.72 5.70
C PHE A 337 -7.34 14.47 6.16
N ALA A 338 -6.35 14.96 5.42
CA ALA A 338 -4.94 14.76 5.73
C ALA A 338 -4.55 15.28 7.12
N THR A 339 -5.11 16.42 7.52
CA THR A 339 -4.86 17.03 8.83
C THR A 339 -5.44 16.18 9.96
N ILE A 340 -6.73 15.87 9.89
CA ILE A 340 -7.45 15.20 10.99
C ILE A 340 -7.02 13.75 11.14
N PHE A 341 -6.95 13.02 10.03
CA PHE A 341 -6.57 11.62 10.09
C PHE A 341 -5.07 11.45 10.26
N GLY A 342 -4.25 12.46 9.87
CA GLY A 342 -2.83 12.51 10.21
C GLY A 342 -2.62 12.67 11.71
N PHE A 343 -3.39 13.57 12.35
CA PHE A 343 -3.41 13.71 13.80
C PHE A 343 -3.78 12.39 14.49
N LYS A 344 -4.91 11.77 14.09
CA LYS A 344 -5.37 10.50 14.68
C LYS A 344 -4.40 9.34 14.44
N ALA A 345 -3.82 9.23 13.26
CA ALA A 345 -2.80 8.22 12.94
C ALA A 345 -1.56 8.38 13.83
N GLY A 346 -1.08 9.61 14.01
CA GLY A 346 0.04 9.90 14.91
C GLY A 346 -0.28 9.54 16.37
N VAL A 347 -1.47 9.87 16.87
CA VAL A 347 -1.93 9.46 18.22
C VAL A 347 -1.96 7.93 18.33
N ALA A 348 -2.51 7.22 17.35
CA ALA A 348 -2.53 5.76 17.33
C ALA A 348 -1.11 5.15 17.31
N ALA A 349 -0.14 5.86 16.74
CA ALA A 349 1.28 5.47 16.77
C ALA A 349 2.00 5.80 18.10
N GLY A 350 1.36 6.54 19.01
CA GLY A 350 1.86 6.89 20.34
C GLY A 350 2.41 8.32 20.47
N SER A 351 2.07 9.22 19.55
CA SER A 351 2.38 10.65 19.67
C SER A 351 1.41 11.37 20.64
N THR A 352 1.81 12.49 21.24
CA THR A 352 1.15 13.24 22.35
C THR A 352 -0.24 13.80 22.00
N THR A 353 -1.04 14.32 22.91
CA THR A 353 -2.23 15.13 22.52
C THR A 353 -2.10 16.59 22.94
N ASP A 354 -0.90 16.97 23.38
CA ASP A 354 -0.65 18.28 23.95
C ASP A 354 -0.51 19.36 22.86
N ASN A 355 -1.00 20.55 23.19
CA ASN A 355 -0.95 21.73 22.34
C ASN A 355 0.50 22.20 22.11
N GLY A 356 0.70 23.00 21.05
CA GLY A 356 2.03 23.45 20.61
C GLY A 356 2.69 22.50 19.61
N THR A 357 1.94 21.52 19.11
CA THR A 357 2.34 20.68 17.99
C THR A 357 1.43 20.96 16.79
N GLU A 358 2.01 21.05 15.58
CA GLU A 358 1.34 21.59 14.38
C GLU A 358 -0.02 20.92 14.08
N LEU A 359 -0.08 19.59 14.02
CA LEU A 359 -1.34 18.88 13.75
C LEU A 359 -2.36 18.98 14.88
N VAL A 360 -1.94 19.13 16.15
CA VAL A 360 -2.87 19.36 17.27
C VAL A 360 -3.47 20.75 17.15
N ASP A 361 -2.62 21.77 17.00
CA ASP A 361 -3.05 23.16 16.87
C ASP A 361 -3.94 23.35 15.63
N TRP A 362 -3.64 22.65 14.53
CA TRP A 362 -4.50 22.62 13.35
C TRP A 362 -5.84 21.95 13.67
N THR A 363 -5.84 20.76 14.25
CA THR A 363 -7.08 20.05 14.63
C THR A 363 -7.97 20.90 15.54
N ASP A 364 -7.39 21.63 16.50
CA ASP A 364 -8.11 22.57 17.36
C ASP A 364 -8.70 23.75 16.58
N SER A 365 -7.98 24.26 15.58
CA SER A 365 -8.51 25.30 14.68
C SER A 365 -9.71 24.81 13.85
N PHE A 366 -9.77 23.51 13.51
CA PHE A 366 -10.91 22.90 12.83
C PHE A 366 -12.11 22.76 13.77
N ARG A 367 -11.89 22.31 15.01
CA ARG A 367 -12.93 22.26 16.06
C ARG A 367 -13.53 23.64 16.29
N THR A 368 -12.67 24.64 16.44
CA THR A 368 -13.08 26.04 16.63
C THR A 368 -13.91 26.54 15.46
N ALA A 369 -13.44 26.36 14.22
CA ALA A 369 -14.16 26.79 13.03
C ALA A 369 -15.54 26.14 12.88
N PHE A 370 -15.67 24.85 13.22
CA PHE A 370 -16.97 24.17 13.19
C PHE A 370 -17.89 24.64 14.32
N ASN A 371 -17.37 24.89 15.52
CA ASN A 371 -18.17 25.44 16.63
C ASN A 371 -18.69 26.85 16.30
N ASP A 372 -17.85 27.69 15.71
CA ASP A 372 -18.25 29.03 15.24
C ASP A 372 -19.34 28.93 14.16
N TYR A 373 -19.19 27.99 13.23
CA TYR A 373 -20.20 27.70 12.21
C TYR A 373 -21.50 27.20 12.83
N LEU A 374 -21.45 26.29 13.81
CA LEU A 374 -22.63 25.75 14.48
C LEU A 374 -23.41 26.83 15.25
N ALA A 375 -22.71 27.85 15.77
CA ALA A 375 -23.32 28.98 16.45
C ALA A 375 -24.04 29.95 15.50
N ALA A 376 -23.56 30.08 14.27
CA ALA A 376 -24.12 30.95 13.23
C ALA A 376 -23.97 30.32 11.84
N PRO A 377 -24.80 29.30 11.51
CA PRO A 377 -24.65 28.55 10.27
C PRO A 377 -24.96 29.43 9.06
N ASP A 378 -24.04 29.41 8.10
CA ASP A 378 -24.18 30.08 6.80
C ASP A 378 -23.53 29.20 5.72
N PHE A 379 -24.36 28.44 5.00
CA PHE A 379 -23.88 27.52 3.96
C PHE A 379 -23.08 28.21 2.85
N SER A 380 -23.27 29.51 2.62
CA SER A 380 -22.49 30.25 1.62
C SER A 380 -21.00 30.30 1.93
N ILE A 381 -20.61 30.08 3.20
CA ILE A 381 -19.21 29.94 3.60
C ILE A 381 -18.62 28.64 3.05
N LEU A 382 -19.40 27.55 3.04
CA LEU A 382 -18.97 26.25 2.53
C LEU A 382 -18.88 26.26 1.01
N THR A 383 -19.82 26.92 0.33
CA THR A 383 -19.84 26.99 -1.14
C THR A 383 -18.72 27.86 -1.71
N LYS A 384 -18.12 28.75 -0.92
CA LYS A 384 -16.94 29.52 -1.34
C LYS A 384 -15.65 28.70 -1.30
N GLY A 385 -15.70 27.50 -0.72
CA GLY A 385 -14.56 26.60 -0.62
C GLY A 385 -13.39 27.18 0.19
N GLY A 386 -12.20 26.66 -0.10
CA GLY A 386 -10.95 27.11 0.52
C GLY A 386 -10.79 26.74 2.00
N GLN A 387 -9.75 27.30 2.63
CA GLN A 387 -9.29 26.87 3.96
C GLN A 387 -10.39 26.96 5.04
N ARG A 388 -11.28 27.95 4.97
CA ARG A 388 -12.36 28.09 5.96
C ARG A 388 -13.40 26.98 5.81
N ALA A 389 -13.82 26.67 4.58
CA ALA A 389 -14.77 25.58 4.32
C ALA A 389 -14.18 24.22 4.73
N GLU A 390 -12.91 23.98 4.40
CA GLU A 390 -12.17 22.79 4.83
C GLU A 390 -12.15 22.65 6.35
N LYS A 391 -11.85 23.73 7.06
CA LYS A 391 -11.83 23.75 8.53
C LYS A 391 -13.19 23.39 9.13
N ILE A 392 -14.27 23.92 8.57
CA ILE A 392 -15.63 23.62 9.03
C ILE A 392 -15.98 22.14 8.78
N HIS A 393 -15.73 21.62 7.57
CA HIS A 393 -16.01 20.21 7.25
C HIS A 393 -15.16 19.24 8.06
N GLY A 394 -13.88 19.53 8.26
CA GLY A 394 -13.07 18.68 9.11
C GLY A 394 -13.48 18.79 10.59
N GLY A 395 -13.84 19.97 11.08
CA GLY A 395 -14.40 20.12 12.43
C GLY A 395 -15.72 19.37 12.60
N LEU A 396 -16.54 19.27 11.56
CA LEU A 396 -17.73 18.42 11.52
C LEU A 396 -17.37 16.93 11.66
N TRP A 397 -16.34 16.42 10.96
CA TRP A 397 -15.87 15.05 11.17
C TRP A 397 -15.42 14.80 12.61
N LEU A 398 -14.69 15.75 13.20
CA LEU A 398 -14.28 15.66 14.60
C LEU A 398 -15.49 15.61 15.53
N TYR A 399 -16.45 16.51 15.35
CA TYR A 399 -17.69 16.55 16.12
C TYR A 399 -18.49 15.24 16.05
N LEU A 400 -18.66 14.69 14.84
CA LEU A 400 -19.39 13.43 14.66
C LEU A 400 -18.62 12.23 15.23
N GLY A 401 -17.29 12.20 15.11
CA GLY A 401 -16.49 11.15 15.74
C GLY A 401 -16.52 11.21 17.26
N ASP A 402 -16.52 12.40 17.86
CA ASP A 402 -16.69 12.55 19.31
C ASP A 402 -18.09 12.09 19.75
N LYS A 403 -19.12 12.32 18.93
CA LYS A 403 -20.51 11.93 19.22
C LYS A 403 -20.77 10.43 19.06
N TYR A 404 -20.23 9.79 18.00
CA TYR A 404 -20.53 8.40 17.63
C TYR A 404 -19.36 7.41 17.86
N GLY A 405 -18.25 7.90 18.43
CA GLY A 405 -17.02 7.17 18.68
C GLY A 405 -16.13 7.00 17.44
N ASP A 406 -14.85 6.67 17.65
CA ASP A 406 -13.85 6.57 16.56
C ASP A 406 -14.22 5.58 15.45
N ALA A 407 -14.98 4.52 15.77
CA ALA A 407 -15.47 3.58 14.77
C ALA A 407 -16.42 4.22 13.73
N PHE A 408 -16.97 5.41 14.02
CA PHE A 408 -17.73 6.23 13.07
C PHE A 408 -16.93 6.49 11.79
N TYR A 409 -15.65 6.84 11.89
CA TYR A 409 -14.85 7.22 10.72
C TYR A 409 -14.76 6.09 9.70
N GLY A 410 -14.47 4.87 10.17
CA GLY A 410 -14.38 3.75 9.27
C GLY A 410 -15.73 3.36 8.66
N ARG A 411 -16.84 3.52 9.40
CA ARG A 411 -18.17 3.35 8.80
C ARG A 411 -18.43 4.44 7.76
N TYR A 412 -18.13 5.70 8.07
CA TYR A 412 -18.32 6.85 7.17
C TYR A 412 -17.60 6.65 5.84
N PHE A 413 -16.31 6.32 5.85
CA PHE A 413 -15.57 6.14 4.59
C PHE A 413 -16.00 4.93 3.78
N ARG A 414 -16.42 3.83 4.44
CA ARG A 414 -17.01 2.67 3.75
C ARG A 414 -18.35 3.01 3.09
N GLU A 415 -19.19 3.81 3.74
CA GLU A 415 -20.47 4.24 3.14
C GLU A 415 -20.26 5.28 2.05
N LEU A 416 -19.30 6.19 2.23
CA LEU A 416 -18.92 7.16 1.22
C LEU A 416 -18.39 6.50 -0.04
N ALA A 417 -17.55 5.45 0.07
CA ALA A 417 -17.01 4.71 -1.07
C ALA A 417 -18.08 4.10 -1.98
N LYS A 418 -19.32 3.91 -1.49
CA LYS A 418 -20.45 3.36 -2.26
C LYS A 418 -21.20 4.44 -3.04
N GLN A 419 -20.95 5.71 -2.75
CA GLN A 419 -21.68 6.81 -3.37
C GLN A 419 -21.19 7.04 -4.81
N PRO A 420 -22.09 7.49 -5.71
CA PRO A 420 -21.69 7.86 -7.06
C PRO A 420 -20.75 9.07 -7.05
N ALA A 421 -19.97 9.21 -8.13
CA ALA A 421 -19.22 10.43 -8.38
C ALA A 421 -20.17 11.65 -8.43
N ALA A 422 -19.88 12.67 -7.63
CA ALA A 422 -20.64 13.90 -7.59
C ALA A 422 -20.26 14.78 -8.79
N LYS A 423 -21.28 15.36 -9.42
CA LYS A 423 -21.15 16.31 -10.53
C LYS A 423 -21.46 17.74 -10.12
N THR A 424 -22.09 17.90 -8.95
CA THR A 424 -22.47 19.20 -8.39
C THR A 424 -22.20 19.25 -6.90
N LEU A 425 -22.11 20.46 -6.34
CA LEU A 425 -21.97 20.65 -4.89
C LEU A 425 -23.14 20.03 -4.11
N ASN A 426 -24.36 20.07 -4.65
CA ASN A 426 -25.52 19.45 -4.02
C ASN A 426 -25.38 17.92 -3.95
N GLU A 427 -24.85 17.28 -5.00
CA GLU A 427 -24.60 15.83 -5.00
C GLU A 427 -23.47 15.47 -4.02
N ALA A 428 -22.37 16.22 -4.00
CA ALA A 428 -21.27 16.00 -3.03
C ALA A 428 -21.77 16.15 -1.58
N THR A 429 -22.61 17.16 -1.34
CA THR A 429 -23.23 17.41 -0.03
C THR A 429 -24.19 16.27 0.34
N ALA A 430 -25.02 15.81 -0.59
CA ALA A 430 -25.92 14.68 -0.38
C ALA A 430 -25.15 13.37 -0.07
N ASN A 431 -24.08 13.09 -0.83
CA ASN A 431 -23.17 11.96 -0.57
C ASN A 431 -22.61 12.02 0.85
N HIS A 432 -22.16 13.21 1.27
CA HIS A 432 -21.62 13.44 2.61
C HIS A 432 -22.67 13.19 3.71
N ILE A 433 -23.87 13.74 3.58
CA ILE A 433 -24.96 13.57 4.55
C ILE A 433 -25.40 12.11 4.64
N HIS A 434 -25.53 11.43 3.49
CA HIS A 434 -25.90 10.03 3.44
C HIS A 434 -24.86 9.16 4.16
N ALA A 435 -23.57 9.35 3.84
CA ALA A 435 -22.49 8.61 4.50
C ALA A 435 -22.44 8.89 6.01
N CYS A 436 -22.64 10.13 6.45
CA CYS A 436 -22.73 10.48 7.87
C CYS A 436 -23.91 9.78 8.57
N SER A 437 -25.10 9.81 7.95
CA SER A 437 -26.31 9.19 8.51
C SER A 437 -26.16 7.67 8.63
N ALA A 438 -25.69 7.02 7.56
CA ALA A 438 -25.44 5.58 7.55
C ALA A 438 -24.36 5.18 8.58
N ALA A 439 -23.31 5.98 8.74
CA ALA A 439 -22.26 5.72 9.74
C ALA A 439 -22.70 5.97 11.19
N ALA A 440 -23.60 6.93 11.40
CA ALA A 440 -24.21 7.20 12.70
C ALA A 440 -25.26 6.14 13.09
N GLY A 441 -25.86 5.46 12.11
CA GLY A 441 -26.98 4.54 12.32
C GLY A 441 -28.30 5.25 12.58
N GLU A 442 -28.41 6.53 12.23
CA GLU A 442 -29.62 7.34 12.33
C GLU A 442 -29.69 8.37 11.19
N ASP A 443 -30.89 8.83 10.85
CA ASP A 443 -31.05 9.85 9.81
C ASP A 443 -30.65 11.23 10.34
N LEU A 444 -29.54 11.77 9.82
CA LEU A 444 -29.04 13.10 10.20
C LEU A 444 -29.57 14.22 9.29
N SER A 445 -30.43 13.91 8.32
CA SER A 445 -30.91 14.88 7.32
C SER A 445 -31.54 16.11 7.96
N GLU A 446 -32.37 15.94 9.00
CA GLU A 446 -32.97 17.08 9.71
C GLU A 446 -31.93 17.91 10.45
N TRP A 447 -30.91 17.28 11.04
CA TRP A 447 -29.84 18.00 11.73
C TRP A 447 -29.00 18.81 10.74
N PHE A 448 -28.61 18.22 9.61
CA PHE A 448 -27.89 18.93 8.55
C PHE A 448 -28.72 20.09 7.97
N ARG A 449 -30.03 19.90 7.78
CA ARG A 449 -30.94 20.93 7.26
C ARG A 449 -31.17 22.06 8.27
N ASP A 450 -31.61 21.72 9.47
CA ASP A 450 -32.15 22.69 10.43
C ASP A 450 -31.07 23.30 11.32
N ARG A 451 -29.96 22.58 11.56
CA ARG A 451 -28.83 23.09 12.37
C ARG A 451 -27.66 23.57 11.54
N LEU A 452 -27.35 22.92 10.43
CA LEU A 452 -26.21 23.30 9.58
C LEU A 452 -26.62 24.05 8.31
N GLN A 453 -27.92 24.18 8.02
CA GLN A 453 -28.42 24.87 6.81
C GLN A 453 -27.89 24.30 5.48
N PHE A 454 -27.61 22.99 5.42
CA PHE A 454 -27.19 22.35 4.17
C PHE A 454 -28.39 22.31 3.18
N PRO A 455 -28.23 22.78 1.93
CA PRO A 455 -29.31 22.86 0.97
C PRO A 455 -29.64 21.50 0.35
N GLY A 456 -30.76 21.42 -0.35
CA GLY A 456 -31.13 20.24 -1.16
C GLY A 456 -31.68 19.05 -0.39
N ILE A 457 -31.76 19.11 0.94
CA ILE A 457 -32.36 18.09 1.79
C ILE A 457 -33.89 18.27 1.79
N ARG A 458 -34.61 17.46 1.01
CA ARG A 458 -36.08 17.47 1.00
C ARG A 458 -36.63 16.91 2.32
N LYS A 459 -37.76 17.47 2.77
CA LYS A 459 -38.53 16.95 3.90
C LYS A 459 -39.16 15.59 3.59
#